data_AF-A0A651HB26-F1
#
_entry.id   AF-A0A651HB26-F1
#
_cell.length_a   1.000
_cell.length_b   1.000
_cell.length_c   1.000
_cell.angle_alpha   90.00
_cell.angle_beta   90.00
_cell.angle_gamma   90.00
#
_symmetry.space_group_name_H-M   'P 1'
#
loop_
_entity.id
_entity.type
_entity.pdbx_description
1 polymer ?
#
loop_
_entity_poly.entity_id
_entity_poly.type
_entity_poly.pdbx_seq_one_letter_code
_entity_poly.pdbx_strand_id
1 'polypeptide(L)'
;MTEHVEEGTLQAWLDDELQGAAASDVARHLEQCAACRDVAQDLRALESGTTAHLLHLQEKVDLDAARWRVRQRRAARRDAEKEAGREEGRGTEREGMARAGRHRPGSQQDRPGPQQTRSGAPRKGWSRRRSVAAAAMLVLVAGGAAALPGSPIRAWIGDAMGGAPEPEVRTATVDGEAMAGVAVGLRDGRVEIILRAPRPEAEVEIRVGGEDRVELQAPVGTRYSTAPGRVEADLAGAGDGPLLILIPSSAREVHLAVERRPIMTWSGGTFRLEEGIPAETRGEAMVIRLPTPDPPAL
;
A
#
# COMPACT_ATOMS: atom_id res chain seq x y z
N MET A 1 -23.01 -25.51 34.69
CA MET A 1 -22.00 -24.82 33.87
C MET A 1 -21.58 -25.83 32.83
N THR A 2 -22.07 -25.71 31.60
CA THR A 2 -21.60 -26.56 30.49
C THR A 2 -20.22 -26.07 30.10
N GLU A 3 -19.22 -26.92 30.26
CA GLU A 3 -17.86 -26.66 29.79
C GLU A 3 -17.88 -26.56 28.26
N HIS A 4 -17.39 -25.44 27.71
CA HIS A 4 -17.34 -25.20 26.27
C HIS A 4 -16.20 -25.99 25.64
N VAL A 5 -16.38 -26.41 24.38
CA VAL A 5 -15.29 -27.05 23.62
C VAL A 5 -14.18 -26.02 23.37
N GLU A 6 -12.93 -26.39 23.61
CA GLU A 6 -11.78 -25.54 23.30
C GLU A 6 -11.72 -25.22 21.80
N GLU A 7 -11.34 -23.98 21.46
CA GLU A 7 -11.29 -23.49 20.08
C GLU A 7 -10.43 -24.37 19.17
N GLY A 8 -9.27 -24.84 19.63
CA GLY A 8 -8.40 -25.73 18.85
C GLY A 8 -9.04 -27.09 18.56
N THR A 9 -9.89 -27.60 19.46
CA THR A 9 -10.66 -28.83 19.21
C THR A 9 -11.77 -28.58 18.17
N LEU A 10 -12.39 -27.39 18.19
CA LEU A 10 -13.36 -27.01 17.13
C LEU A 10 -12.67 -26.88 15.77
N GLN A 11 -11.50 -26.26 15.69
CA GLN A 11 -10.71 -26.15 14.45
C GLN A 11 -10.34 -27.54 13.91
N ALA A 12 -9.76 -28.42 14.73
CA ALA A 12 -9.44 -29.78 14.32
C ALA A 12 -10.66 -30.60 13.87
N TRP A 13 -11.86 -30.31 14.39
CA TRP A 13 -13.11 -30.91 13.90
C TRP A 13 -13.55 -30.33 12.56
N LEU A 14 -13.38 -29.02 12.34
CA LEU A 14 -13.71 -28.35 11.08
C LEU A 14 -12.81 -28.80 9.94
N ASP A 15 -11.53 -29.05 10.22
CA ASP A 15 -10.51 -29.49 9.26
C ASP A 15 -10.53 -31.01 9.00
N ASP A 16 -11.55 -31.73 9.51
CA ASP A 16 -11.66 -33.20 9.45
C ASP A 16 -10.44 -33.95 10.07
N GLU A 17 -9.67 -33.30 10.95
CA GLU A 17 -8.52 -33.90 11.65
C GLU A 17 -8.93 -34.73 12.88
N LEU A 18 -10.08 -34.43 13.48
CA LEU A 18 -10.65 -35.22 14.57
C LEU A 18 -11.43 -36.43 14.05
N GLN A 19 -11.23 -37.58 14.68
CA GLN A 19 -11.84 -38.85 14.26
C GLN A 19 -12.50 -39.61 15.42
N GLY A 20 -13.41 -40.52 15.07
CA GLY A 20 -14.02 -41.46 16.01
C GLY A 20 -14.86 -40.80 17.11
N ALA A 21 -14.60 -41.18 18.36
CA ALA A 21 -15.37 -40.74 19.52
C ALA A 21 -15.27 -39.22 19.74
N ALA A 22 -14.07 -38.64 19.60
CA ALA A 22 -13.83 -37.22 19.82
C ALA A 22 -14.64 -36.34 18.85
N ALA A 23 -14.64 -36.67 17.55
CA ALA A 23 -15.45 -35.96 16.56
C ALA A 23 -16.96 -36.08 16.84
N SER A 24 -17.41 -37.26 17.28
CA SER A 24 -18.81 -37.51 17.64
C SER A 24 -19.24 -36.72 18.90
N ASP A 25 -18.34 -36.55 19.86
CA ASP A 25 -18.59 -35.76 21.08
C ASP A 25 -18.69 -34.26 20.77
N VAL A 26 -17.81 -33.74 19.91
CA VAL A 26 -17.88 -32.34 19.43
C VAL A 26 -19.17 -32.10 18.66
N ALA A 27 -19.54 -32.99 17.74
CA ALA A 27 -20.77 -32.87 16.97
C ALA A 27 -22.01 -32.81 17.89
N ARG A 28 -22.09 -33.74 18.86
CA ARG A 28 -23.19 -33.76 19.85
C ARG A 28 -23.22 -32.49 20.70
N HIS A 29 -22.06 -31.96 21.08
CA HIS A 29 -21.97 -30.71 21.83
C HIS A 29 -22.50 -29.53 21.00
N LEU A 30 -22.14 -29.44 19.72
CA LEU A 30 -22.62 -28.39 18.81
C LEU A 30 -24.14 -28.46 18.58
N GLU A 31 -24.77 -29.62 18.68
CA GLU A 31 -26.24 -29.72 18.65
C GLU A 31 -26.90 -29.06 19.88
N GLN A 32 -26.24 -29.09 21.03
CA GLN A 32 -26.81 -28.66 22.31
C GLN A 32 -26.37 -27.25 22.75
N CYS A 33 -25.22 -26.77 22.26
CA CYS A 33 -24.60 -25.54 22.71
C CYS A 33 -24.60 -24.47 21.61
N ALA A 34 -25.46 -23.45 21.74
CA ALA A 34 -25.55 -22.36 20.78
C ALA A 34 -24.24 -21.55 20.68
N ALA A 35 -23.60 -21.23 21.81
CA ALA A 35 -22.36 -20.46 21.84
C ALA A 35 -21.22 -21.15 21.06
N CYS A 36 -21.06 -22.46 21.20
CA CYS A 36 -20.04 -23.19 20.43
C CYS A 36 -20.39 -23.30 18.94
N ARG A 37 -21.68 -23.29 18.56
CA ARG A 37 -22.06 -23.18 17.14
C ARG A 37 -21.67 -21.84 16.54
N ASP A 38 -21.88 -20.76 17.28
CA ASP A 38 -21.53 -19.41 16.81
C ASP A 38 -20.01 -19.32 16.58
N VAL A 39 -19.20 -19.81 17.53
CA VAL A 39 -17.74 -19.90 17.37
C VAL A 39 -17.35 -20.76 16.15
N ALA A 40 -17.97 -21.92 15.96
CA ALA A 40 -17.69 -22.76 14.79
C ALA A 40 -18.10 -22.11 13.45
N GLN A 41 -19.15 -21.28 13.45
CA GLN A 41 -19.55 -20.48 12.27
C GLN A 41 -18.55 -19.38 11.97
N ASP A 42 -18.07 -18.67 13.00
CA ASP A 42 -17.05 -17.63 12.86
C ASP A 42 -15.74 -18.19 12.30
N LEU A 43 -15.30 -19.35 12.81
CA LEU A 43 -14.12 -20.06 12.31
C LEU A 43 -14.26 -20.43 10.82
N ARG A 44 -15.41 -20.98 10.39
CA ARG A 44 -15.68 -21.27 8.98
C ARG A 44 -15.71 -20.02 8.11
N ALA A 45 -16.25 -18.92 8.62
CA ALA A 45 -16.30 -17.65 7.90
C ALA A 45 -14.89 -17.09 7.67
N LEU A 46 -14.02 -17.18 8.68
CA LEU A 46 -12.60 -16.81 8.59
C LEU A 46 -11.84 -17.68 7.58
N GLU A 47 -12.02 -19.00 7.61
CA GLU A 47 -11.40 -19.95 6.68
C GLU A 47 -11.83 -19.68 5.23
N SER A 48 -13.14 -19.53 5.01
CA SER A 48 -13.71 -19.23 3.70
C SER A 48 -13.21 -17.89 3.14
N GLY A 49 -13.14 -16.86 4.01
CA GLY A 49 -12.58 -15.56 3.65
C GLY A 49 -11.11 -15.65 3.25
N THR A 50 -10.31 -16.36 4.04
CA THR A 50 -8.87 -16.54 3.77
C THR A 50 -8.65 -17.30 2.46
N THR A 51 -9.40 -18.37 2.22
CA THR A 51 -9.33 -19.15 0.98
C THR A 51 -9.71 -18.31 -0.24
N ALA A 52 -10.77 -17.50 -0.15
CA ALA A 52 -11.16 -16.59 -1.21
C ALA A 52 -10.05 -15.56 -1.53
N HIS A 53 -9.41 -15.00 -0.50
CA HIS A 53 -8.27 -14.10 -0.67
C HIS A 53 -7.08 -14.78 -1.34
N LEU A 54 -6.75 -16.01 -0.93
CA LEU A 54 -5.65 -16.77 -1.55
C LEU A 54 -5.95 -17.11 -3.01
N LEU A 55 -7.20 -17.49 -3.34
CA LEU A 55 -7.61 -17.72 -4.71
C LEU A 55 -7.56 -16.44 -5.55
N HIS A 56 -7.89 -15.29 -4.97
CA HIS A 56 -7.73 -14.00 -5.64
C HIS A 56 -6.25 -13.67 -5.91
N LEU A 57 -5.36 -13.96 -4.96
CA LEU A 57 -3.90 -13.83 -5.17
C LEU A 57 -3.35 -14.84 -6.18
N GLN A 58 -3.99 -16.00 -6.32
CA GLN A 58 -3.66 -16.99 -7.35
C GLN A 58 -4.18 -16.61 -8.74
N GLU A 59 -5.08 -15.63 -8.87
CA GLU A 59 -5.41 -15.04 -10.15
C GLU A 59 -4.11 -14.56 -10.79
N LYS A 60 -3.71 -15.26 -11.87
CA LYS A 60 -2.37 -15.18 -12.40
C LYS A 60 -2.04 -13.73 -12.72
N VAL A 61 -1.18 -13.13 -11.91
CA VAL A 61 -0.48 -11.91 -12.29
C VAL A 61 0.20 -12.22 -13.61
N ASP A 62 -0.27 -11.58 -14.69
CA ASP A 62 0.34 -11.71 -16.01
C ASP A 62 1.72 -11.06 -15.94
N LEU A 63 2.71 -11.88 -15.57
CA LEU A 63 4.10 -11.48 -15.43
C LEU A 63 4.65 -10.96 -16.75
N ASP A 64 4.13 -11.42 -17.89
CA ASP A 64 4.59 -10.98 -19.19
C ASP A 64 4.01 -9.60 -19.54
N ALA A 65 2.74 -9.33 -19.25
CA ALA A 65 2.18 -7.99 -19.33
C ALA A 65 2.89 -7.01 -18.35
N ALA A 66 3.21 -7.45 -17.13
CA ALA A 66 3.97 -6.64 -16.17
C ALA A 66 5.40 -6.35 -16.68
N ARG A 67 6.11 -7.36 -17.20
CA ARG A 67 7.43 -7.21 -17.81
C ARG A 67 7.38 -6.30 -19.03
N TRP A 68 6.35 -6.42 -19.86
CA TRP A 68 6.13 -5.55 -21.02
C TRP A 68 5.98 -4.09 -20.60
N ARG A 69 5.14 -3.80 -19.59
CA ARG A 69 5.00 -2.45 -19.01
C ARG A 69 6.32 -1.89 -18.49
N VAL A 70 7.15 -2.70 -17.82
CA VAL A 70 8.49 -2.29 -17.38
C VAL A 70 9.41 -1.98 -18.57
N ARG A 71 9.37 -2.79 -19.63
CA ARG A 71 10.16 -2.55 -20.85
C ARG A 71 9.72 -1.26 -21.56
N GLN A 72 8.42 -1.01 -21.68
CA GLN A 72 7.88 0.22 -22.26
C GLN A 72 8.34 1.46 -21.47
N ARG A 73 8.23 1.45 -20.13
CA ARG A 73 8.71 2.57 -19.29
C ARG A 73 10.20 2.83 -19.47
N ARG A 74 11.03 1.78 -19.55
CA ARG A 74 12.48 1.91 -19.81
C ARG A 74 12.78 2.41 -21.23
N ALA A 75 11.98 2.05 -22.22
CA ALA A 75 12.12 2.57 -23.58
C ALA A 75 11.80 4.06 -23.62
N ALA A 76 10.62 4.45 -23.11
CA ALA A 76 10.19 5.84 -23.02
C ALA A 76 11.21 6.73 -22.29
N ARG A 77 11.77 6.25 -21.16
CA ARG A 77 12.80 6.98 -20.43
C ARG A 77 14.09 7.19 -21.26
N ARG A 78 14.53 6.18 -22.01
CA ARG A 78 15.71 6.33 -22.88
C ARG A 78 15.47 7.29 -24.04
N ASP A 79 14.25 7.32 -24.56
CA ASP A 79 13.90 8.25 -25.63
C ASP A 79 13.82 9.69 -25.09
N ALA A 80 13.24 9.89 -23.91
CA ALA A 80 13.28 11.18 -23.21
C ALA A 80 14.71 11.65 -22.89
N GLU A 81 15.60 10.76 -22.41
CA GLU A 81 17.01 11.10 -22.15
C GLU A 81 17.76 11.49 -23.45
N LYS A 82 17.43 10.86 -24.60
CA LYS A 82 18.01 11.25 -25.91
C LYS A 82 17.49 12.59 -26.40
N GLU A 83 16.22 12.89 -26.20
CA GLU A 83 15.63 14.17 -26.56
C GLU A 83 16.24 15.30 -25.73
N ALA A 84 16.34 15.12 -24.41
CA ALA A 84 17.03 16.06 -23.52
C ALA A 84 18.49 16.29 -23.95
N GLY A 85 19.24 15.23 -24.27
CA GLY A 85 20.62 15.36 -24.74
C GLY A 85 20.75 16.05 -26.12
N ARG A 86 19.77 15.92 -27.00
CA ARG A 86 19.74 16.64 -28.30
C ARG A 86 19.49 18.13 -28.12
N GLU A 87 18.63 18.52 -27.18
CA GLU A 87 18.39 19.92 -26.86
C GLU A 87 19.63 20.58 -26.25
N GLU A 88 20.29 19.90 -25.32
CA GLU A 88 21.54 20.36 -24.70
C GLU A 88 22.67 20.51 -25.75
N GLY A 89 22.80 19.55 -26.68
CA GLY A 89 23.77 19.61 -27.78
C GLY A 89 23.58 20.81 -28.71
N ARG A 90 22.33 21.15 -29.09
CA ARG A 90 22.05 22.32 -29.96
C ARG A 90 22.41 23.65 -29.31
N GLY A 91 22.34 23.76 -27.98
CA GLY A 91 22.76 24.97 -27.25
C GLY A 91 24.25 25.25 -27.41
N THR A 92 25.07 24.21 -27.28
CA THR A 92 26.54 24.34 -27.32
C THR A 92 27.11 24.68 -28.71
N GLU A 93 26.53 24.18 -29.81
CA GLU A 93 26.96 24.53 -31.17
C GLU A 93 26.67 26.00 -31.51
N ARG A 94 25.54 26.55 -31.04
CA ARG A 94 25.19 27.96 -31.26
C ARG A 94 26.13 28.91 -30.51
N GLU A 95 26.53 28.57 -29.28
CA GLU A 95 27.52 29.37 -28.52
C GLU A 95 28.94 29.25 -29.09
N GLY A 96 29.34 28.06 -29.57
CA GLY A 96 30.64 27.87 -30.22
C GLY A 96 30.78 28.69 -31.50
N MET A 97 29.72 28.78 -32.31
CA MET A 97 29.72 29.55 -33.56
C MET A 97 29.72 31.07 -33.34
N ALA A 98 29.14 31.56 -32.24
CA ALA A 98 29.21 32.97 -31.84
C ALA A 98 30.61 33.39 -31.35
N ARG A 99 31.44 32.44 -30.87
CA ARG A 99 32.82 32.73 -30.40
C ARG A 99 33.88 32.69 -31.50
N ALA A 100 33.62 32.01 -32.62
CA ALA A 100 34.57 31.84 -33.72
C ALA A 100 34.77 33.10 -34.60
N GLY A 101 33.98 34.16 -34.41
CA GLY A 101 34.06 35.41 -35.21
C GLY A 101 35.21 36.37 -34.85
N ARG A 102 36.17 35.99 -33.98
CA ARG A 102 37.31 36.85 -33.60
C ARG A 102 38.64 36.09 -33.63
N HIS A 103 39.00 35.55 -34.80
CA HIS A 103 40.41 35.21 -35.08
C HIS A 103 40.97 36.07 -36.20
N ARG A 104 41.94 36.88 -35.78
CA ARG A 104 42.81 37.80 -36.53
C ARG A 104 43.78 36.99 -37.40
N PRO A 105 44.13 37.43 -38.63
CA PRO A 105 45.11 36.75 -39.46
C PRO A 105 46.52 37.02 -38.92
N GLY A 106 47.34 35.99 -38.76
CA GLY A 106 48.72 36.14 -38.29
C GLY A 106 49.55 34.87 -38.46
N SER A 107 50.52 34.98 -39.38
CA SER A 107 51.77 34.21 -39.52
C SER A 107 51.72 32.68 -39.67
N GLN A 108 51.74 32.31 -40.96
CA GLN A 108 52.55 31.25 -41.56
C GLN A 108 53.97 31.17 -40.95
N GLN A 109 54.33 30.06 -40.28
CA GLN A 109 55.70 29.50 -40.29
C GLN A 109 55.75 28.06 -39.76
N ASP A 110 56.40 27.23 -40.57
CA ASP A 110 57.20 26.03 -40.27
C ASP A 110 56.54 24.68 -39.92
N ARG A 111 56.56 23.83 -40.96
CA ARG A 111 56.65 22.35 -40.91
C ARG A 111 58.04 21.93 -40.41
N PRO A 112 58.17 20.85 -39.62
CA PRO A 112 58.36 19.48 -40.17
C PRO A 112 57.56 18.44 -39.34
N GLY A 113 57.15 17.26 -39.80
CA GLY A 113 57.67 16.29 -40.74
C GLY A 113 56.82 15.00 -40.59
N PRO A 114 56.98 13.98 -41.45
CA PRO A 114 56.12 12.81 -41.46
C PRO A 114 56.70 11.68 -40.59
N GLN A 115 55.94 11.18 -39.62
CA GLN A 115 56.19 9.85 -39.04
C GLN A 115 54.92 9.00 -39.05
N GLN A 116 54.97 8.05 -39.96
CA GLN A 116 54.19 6.83 -39.99
C GLN A 116 54.40 6.04 -38.69
N THR A 117 53.32 5.76 -37.96
CA THR A 117 53.15 4.50 -37.23
C THR A 117 51.68 4.11 -37.39
N ARG A 118 51.40 3.16 -38.29
CA ARG A 118 51.18 1.74 -37.98
C ARG A 118 49.97 1.48 -37.08
N SER A 119 48.95 0.91 -37.72
CA SER A 119 48.28 -0.32 -37.26
C SER A 119 47.60 -0.28 -35.88
N GLY A 120 46.30 0.01 -35.86
CA GLY A 120 45.42 -0.24 -34.72
C GLY A 120 44.08 -0.82 -35.18
N ALA A 121 43.91 -2.12 -35.00
CA ALA A 121 42.77 -2.95 -35.39
C ALA A 121 41.39 -2.49 -34.85
N PRO A 122 40.27 -2.98 -35.45
CA PRO A 122 38.93 -2.74 -34.92
C PRO A 122 38.74 -3.45 -33.56
N ARG A 123 38.58 -2.67 -32.49
CA ARG A 123 38.21 -3.20 -31.17
C ARG A 123 36.74 -3.61 -31.15
N LYS A 124 36.49 -4.86 -31.54
CA LYS A 124 35.34 -5.67 -31.10
C LYS A 124 35.50 -5.90 -29.59
N GLY A 125 34.90 -5.03 -28.78
CA GLY A 125 34.80 -5.18 -27.32
C GLY A 125 33.60 -6.04 -26.95
N TRP A 126 33.79 -7.35 -26.95
CA TRP A 126 32.85 -8.33 -26.42
C TRP A 126 32.89 -8.30 -24.89
N SER A 127 31.74 -8.54 -24.29
CA SER A 127 31.53 -8.99 -22.90
C SER A 127 31.80 -7.97 -21.77
N ARG A 128 30.71 -7.59 -21.11
CA ARG A 128 30.52 -7.97 -19.71
C ARG A 128 29.04 -8.27 -19.47
N ARG A 129 28.74 -9.56 -19.47
CA ARG A 129 27.68 -10.10 -18.62
C ARG A 129 28.04 -9.68 -17.20
N ARG A 130 27.15 -8.94 -16.54
CA ARG A 130 27.00 -9.03 -15.09
C ARG A 130 25.53 -9.33 -14.84
N SER A 131 25.32 -10.60 -14.57
CA SER A 131 24.20 -11.15 -13.84
C SER A 131 23.93 -10.27 -12.62
N VAL A 132 22.75 -9.68 -12.54
CA VAL A 132 22.14 -9.27 -11.28
C VAL A 132 20.76 -9.91 -11.28
N ALA A 133 20.76 -11.18 -10.91
CA ALA A 133 19.61 -11.82 -10.31
C ALA A 133 19.70 -11.60 -8.80
N ALA A 134 18.54 -11.61 -8.15
CA ALA A 134 18.32 -11.70 -6.71
C ALA A 134 18.59 -10.43 -5.88
N ALA A 135 17.52 -9.68 -5.62
CA ALA A 135 17.16 -9.17 -4.29
C ALA A 135 15.89 -8.31 -4.41
N ALA A 136 14.73 -8.96 -4.40
CA ALA A 136 13.44 -8.29 -4.20
C ALA A 136 12.41 -9.29 -3.67
N MET A 137 12.72 -9.87 -2.51
CA MET A 137 11.76 -10.53 -1.64
C MET A 137 12.24 -10.32 -0.21
N LEU A 138 11.67 -9.33 0.47
CA LEU A 138 11.51 -9.21 1.94
C LEU A 138 11.32 -7.74 2.33
N VAL A 139 10.09 -7.23 2.16
CA VAL A 139 9.55 -6.17 3.04
C VAL A 139 8.05 -6.40 3.13
N LEU A 140 7.61 -7.26 4.05
CA LEU A 140 6.24 -7.26 4.62
C LEU A 140 6.11 -8.24 5.80
N VAL A 141 7.07 -8.19 6.73
CA VAL A 141 6.88 -8.76 8.08
C VAL A 141 7.48 -7.79 9.09
N ALA A 142 6.83 -6.65 9.26
CA ALA A 142 7.04 -5.78 10.40
C ALA A 142 5.67 -5.28 10.83
N GLY A 143 5.00 -6.05 11.70
CA GLY A 143 3.70 -5.62 12.21
C GLY A 143 2.96 -6.58 13.16
N GLY A 144 3.29 -7.88 13.24
CA GLY A 144 2.38 -8.81 13.94
C GLY A 144 2.96 -10.05 14.61
N ALA A 145 4.24 -10.11 14.97
CA ALA A 145 4.83 -11.33 15.57
C ALA A 145 5.63 -11.10 16.87
N ALA A 146 5.35 -10.03 17.61
CA ALA A 146 6.13 -9.70 18.82
C ALA A 146 5.61 -10.30 20.14
N ALA A 147 4.53 -11.11 20.16
CA ALA A 147 3.86 -11.44 21.42
C ALA A 147 3.65 -12.95 21.74
N LEU A 148 4.44 -13.88 21.18
CA LEU A 148 4.41 -15.28 21.61
C LEU A 148 5.80 -15.73 22.13
N PRO A 149 5.99 -15.85 23.46
CA PRO A 149 7.20 -16.44 24.04
C PRO A 149 7.20 -17.96 23.82
N GLY A 150 8.28 -18.51 23.24
CA GLY A 150 8.52 -19.96 23.15
C GLY A 150 8.46 -20.60 21.76
N SER A 151 8.28 -19.85 20.67
CA SER A 151 8.20 -20.44 19.33
C SER A 151 9.57 -20.95 18.80
N PRO A 152 9.67 -22.20 18.33
CA PRO A 152 10.90 -22.77 17.75
C PRO A 152 11.35 -22.07 16.44
N ILE A 153 10.50 -21.24 15.84
CA ILE A 153 10.85 -20.45 14.64
C ILE A 153 11.98 -19.44 14.94
N ARG A 154 12.11 -18.96 16.18
CA ARG A 154 13.20 -18.02 16.56
C ARG A 154 14.60 -18.64 16.43
N ALA A 155 14.74 -19.93 16.73
CA ALA A 155 16.04 -20.61 16.65
C ALA A 155 16.52 -20.69 15.20
N TRP A 156 15.60 -20.95 14.27
CA TRP A 156 15.94 -21.08 12.85
C TRP A 156 16.32 -19.74 12.20
N ILE A 157 15.69 -18.64 12.62
CA ILE A 157 16.01 -17.28 12.13
C ILE A 157 17.36 -16.78 12.70
N GLY A 158 17.68 -17.15 13.95
CA GLY A 158 18.95 -16.78 14.57
C GLY A 158 20.17 -17.39 13.88
N ASP A 159 20.07 -18.66 13.45
CA ASP A 159 21.16 -19.38 12.78
C ASP A 159 21.38 -18.91 11.33
N ALA A 160 20.33 -18.47 10.64
CA ALA A 160 20.42 -18.01 9.25
C ALA A 160 21.06 -16.61 9.11
N MET A 161 21.11 -15.81 10.19
CA MET A 161 21.62 -14.43 10.18
C MET A 161 22.98 -14.27 10.87
N GLY A 162 23.78 -15.34 10.96
CA GLY A 162 25.14 -15.29 11.50
C GLY A 162 26.04 -14.27 10.78
N GLY A 163 26.27 -13.12 11.40
CA GLY A 163 27.44 -12.27 11.16
C GLY A 163 27.28 -11.06 10.23
N ALA A 164 26.07 -10.60 9.92
CA ALA A 164 25.91 -9.29 9.27
C ALA A 164 26.07 -8.17 10.32
N PRO A 165 26.91 -7.14 10.08
CA PRO A 165 27.05 -6.02 11.01
C PRO A 165 25.68 -5.39 11.22
N GLU A 166 25.30 -5.24 12.50
CA GLU A 166 24.05 -4.65 12.95
C GLU A 166 23.85 -3.29 12.26
N PRO A 167 22.87 -3.15 11.37
CA PRO A 167 22.63 -1.88 10.72
C PRO A 167 22.25 -0.86 11.81
N GLU A 168 22.96 0.27 11.87
CA GLU A 168 22.53 1.42 12.68
C GLU A 168 21.10 1.77 12.29
N VAL A 169 20.13 1.35 13.10
CA VAL A 169 18.74 1.73 12.95
C VAL A 169 18.64 3.19 13.35
N ARG A 170 18.75 4.08 12.35
CA ARG A 170 18.43 5.50 12.52
C ARG A 170 16.92 5.62 12.64
N THR A 171 16.42 5.70 13.86
CA THR A 171 15.05 6.15 14.14
C THR A 171 14.97 7.63 13.79
N ALA A 172 14.46 7.94 12.60
CA ALA A 172 13.99 9.28 12.31
C ALA A 172 12.69 9.48 13.09
N THR A 173 12.72 10.31 14.13
CA THR A 173 11.51 10.90 14.70
C THR A 173 10.90 11.80 13.64
N VAL A 174 9.88 11.31 12.94
CA VAL A 174 8.99 12.17 12.17
C VAL A 174 8.11 12.86 13.20
N ASP A 175 8.19 14.18 13.28
CA ASP A 175 7.26 15.02 14.05
C ASP A 175 5.87 14.99 13.37
N GLY A 176 5.24 13.82 13.40
CA GLY A 176 3.86 13.60 12.99
C GLY A 176 3.00 13.45 14.23
N GLU A 177 1.82 14.09 14.23
CA GLU A 177 0.80 13.79 15.22
C GLU A 177 0.53 12.27 15.21
N ALA A 178 0.45 11.68 16.40
CA ALA A 178 0.20 10.25 16.51
C ALA A 178 -1.19 9.93 15.93
N MET A 179 -1.21 9.17 14.85
CA MET A 179 -2.42 8.68 14.19
C MET A 179 -2.63 7.22 14.56
N ALA A 180 -3.87 6.85 14.89
CA ALA A 180 -4.31 5.47 14.95
C ALA A 180 -5.11 5.15 13.69
N GLY A 181 -5.16 3.89 13.27
CA GLY A 181 -5.92 3.53 12.09
C GLY A 181 -6.49 2.13 12.13
N VAL A 182 -7.51 1.92 11.31
CA VAL A 182 -8.18 0.64 11.09
C VAL A 182 -8.30 0.39 9.59
N ALA A 183 -8.27 -0.88 9.20
CA ALA A 183 -8.49 -1.29 7.83
C ALA A 183 -9.68 -2.25 7.74
N VAL A 184 -10.61 -2.00 6.82
CA VAL A 184 -11.84 -2.78 6.65
C VAL A 184 -11.95 -3.28 5.22
N GLY A 185 -12.20 -4.58 5.08
CA GLY A 185 -12.45 -5.22 3.80
C GLY A 185 -13.77 -4.77 3.18
N LEU A 186 -13.83 -4.81 1.85
CA LEU A 186 -15.03 -4.45 1.08
C LEU A 186 -16.09 -5.57 1.18
N ARG A 187 -17.36 -5.19 1.25
CA ARG A 187 -18.51 -6.11 1.12
C ARG A 187 -19.19 -5.86 -0.21
N ASP A 188 -19.17 -6.85 -1.11
CA ASP A 188 -19.70 -6.72 -2.47
C ASP A 188 -19.07 -5.55 -3.27
N GLY A 189 -17.79 -5.25 -2.96
CA GLY A 189 -17.07 -4.10 -3.51
C GLY A 189 -17.47 -2.76 -2.90
N ARG A 190 -18.21 -2.76 -1.79
CA ARG A 190 -18.71 -1.55 -1.12
C ARG A 190 -18.20 -1.43 0.31
N VAL A 191 -18.14 -0.20 0.80
CA VAL A 191 -17.90 0.08 2.22
C VAL A 191 -18.70 1.30 2.69
N GLU A 192 -19.17 1.25 3.92
CA GLU A 192 -19.80 2.37 4.62
C GLU A 192 -18.86 2.87 5.73
N ILE A 193 -18.54 4.16 5.69
CA ILE A 193 -17.71 4.86 6.69
C ILE A 193 -18.61 5.83 7.43
N ILE A 194 -18.70 5.70 8.74
CA ILE A 194 -19.52 6.57 9.59
C ILE A 194 -18.62 7.25 10.62
N LEU A 195 -18.63 8.58 10.60
CA LEU A 195 -17.93 9.41 11.58
C LEU A 195 -18.94 9.84 12.66
N ARG A 196 -18.72 9.45 13.90
CA ARG A 196 -19.52 9.85 15.07
C ARG A 196 -18.81 10.92 15.87
N ALA A 197 -19.57 11.90 16.34
CA ALA A 197 -19.12 13.06 17.08
C ALA A 197 -17.87 13.74 16.47
N PRO A 198 -17.80 13.95 15.13
CA PRO A 198 -16.67 14.68 14.57
C PRO A 198 -16.67 16.12 15.09
N ARG A 199 -15.48 16.68 15.25
CA ARG A 199 -15.34 18.10 15.54
C ARG A 199 -15.90 18.92 14.36
N PRO A 200 -16.60 20.03 14.61
CA PRO A 200 -16.98 20.97 13.56
C PRO A 200 -15.74 21.39 12.76
N GLU A 201 -15.87 21.51 11.45
CA GLU A 201 -14.81 21.93 10.54
C GLU A 201 -13.59 20.99 10.47
N ALA A 202 -13.66 19.79 11.04
CA ALA A 202 -12.57 18.81 10.90
C ALA A 202 -12.32 18.50 9.42
N GLU A 203 -11.04 18.40 9.04
CA GLU A 203 -10.63 18.06 7.67
C GLU A 203 -10.58 16.54 7.50
N VAL A 204 -11.24 16.03 6.47
CA VAL A 204 -11.16 14.65 6.01
C VAL A 204 -10.43 14.64 4.68
N GLU A 205 -9.20 14.13 4.69
CA GLU A 205 -8.40 13.89 3.50
C GLU A 205 -8.72 12.51 2.93
N ILE A 206 -9.16 12.46 1.69
CA ILE A 206 -9.56 11.24 1.00
C ILE A 206 -8.64 11.02 -0.18
N ARG A 207 -7.99 9.85 -0.20
CA ARG A 207 -7.09 9.42 -1.27
C ARG A 207 -7.62 8.15 -1.91
N VAL A 208 -7.49 8.05 -3.22
CA VAL A 208 -7.75 6.80 -3.94
C VAL A 208 -6.42 6.11 -4.19
N GLY A 209 -6.25 4.93 -3.62
CA GLY A 209 -5.01 4.17 -3.63
C GLY A 209 -5.09 2.98 -2.68
N GLY A 210 -4.12 2.08 -2.73
CA GLY A 210 -4.13 0.86 -1.92
C GLY A 210 -4.76 -0.34 -2.62
N GLU A 211 -4.78 -1.46 -1.91
CA GLU A 211 -5.03 -2.79 -2.48
C GLU A 211 -6.53 -3.15 -2.49
N ASP A 212 -7.04 -3.68 -1.38
CA ASP A 212 -8.32 -4.38 -1.30
C ASP A 212 -9.17 -3.99 -0.07
N ARG A 213 -8.70 -3.01 0.70
CA ARG A 213 -9.32 -2.57 1.95
C ARG A 213 -9.36 -1.05 2.03
N VAL A 214 -10.38 -0.53 2.71
CA VAL A 214 -10.41 0.88 3.09
C VAL A 214 -9.61 1.04 4.36
N GLU A 215 -8.66 1.97 4.35
CA GLU A 215 -7.95 2.37 5.56
C GLU A 215 -8.49 3.71 6.06
N LEU A 216 -8.81 3.76 7.34
CA LEU A 216 -9.22 4.97 8.03
C LEU A 216 -8.20 5.25 9.13
N GLN A 217 -7.50 6.38 9.02
CA GLN A 217 -6.58 6.86 10.05
C GLN A 217 -7.16 8.14 10.66
N ALA A 218 -7.12 8.24 11.98
CA ALA A 218 -7.60 9.40 12.71
C ALA A 218 -6.69 9.68 13.91
N PRO A 219 -6.80 10.87 14.54
CA PRO A 219 -6.01 11.20 15.72
C PRO A 219 -6.18 10.17 16.85
N VAL A 220 -5.13 9.99 17.66
CA VAL A 220 -5.19 9.17 18.88
C VAL A 220 -6.38 9.56 19.76
N GLY A 221 -7.00 8.55 20.38
CA GLY A 221 -8.24 8.71 21.16
C GLY A 221 -9.52 8.38 20.37
N THR A 222 -9.44 8.27 19.04
CA THR A 222 -10.53 7.73 18.21
C THR A 222 -10.83 6.28 18.58
N ARG A 223 -12.11 5.93 18.73
CA ARG A 223 -12.56 4.55 18.93
C ARG A 223 -13.17 4.03 17.64
N TYR A 224 -12.81 2.80 17.27
CA TYR A 224 -13.29 2.18 16.04
C TYR A 224 -14.24 1.02 16.36
N SER A 225 -15.28 0.87 15.56
CA SER A 225 -16.12 -0.32 15.48
C SER A 225 -16.19 -0.77 14.03
N THR A 226 -15.90 -2.04 13.77
CA THR A 226 -15.80 -2.58 12.41
C THR A 226 -16.76 -3.74 12.22
N ALA A 227 -17.36 -3.81 11.04
CA ALA A 227 -18.11 -4.94 10.55
C ALA A 227 -17.76 -5.16 9.06
N PRO A 228 -18.12 -6.31 8.45
CA PRO A 228 -17.86 -6.55 7.04
C PRO A 228 -18.46 -5.44 6.14
N GLY A 229 -17.60 -4.71 5.43
CA GLY A 229 -17.99 -3.56 4.60
C GLY A 229 -18.43 -2.32 5.37
N ARG A 230 -18.07 -2.18 6.65
CA ARG A 230 -18.49 -1.05 7.47
C ARG A 230 -17.48 -0.68 8.54
N VAL A 231 -17.21 0.60 8.69
CA VAL A 231 -16.40 1.16 9.76
C VAL A 231 -17.12 2.34 10.39
N GLU A 232 -17.23 2.33 11.70
CA GLU A 232 -17.61 3.49 12.50
C GLU A 232 -16.39 4.00 13.26
N ALA A 233 -16.16 5.32 13.23
CA ALA A 233 -15.15 5.99 14.03
C ALA A 233 -15.81 7.02 14.94
N ASP A 234 -15.71 6.81 16.26
CA ASP A 234 -16.15 7.73 17.29
C ASP A 234 -15.00 8.66 17.70
N LEU A 235 -15.17 9.94 17.38
CA LEU A 235 -14.17 11.00 17.48
C LEU A 235 -14.34 11.84 18.76
N ALA A 236 -15.27 11.49 19.65
CA ALA A 236 -15.58 12.29 20.85
C ALA A 236 -14.37 12.51 21.78
N GLY A 237 -13.36 11.62 21.74
CA GLY A 237 -12.11 11.73 22.51
C GLY A 237 -10.85 11.85 21.64
N ALA A 238 -11.00 12.00 20.33
CA ALA A 238 -9.87 12.14 19.42
C ALA A 238 -9.15 13.47 19.64
N GLY A 239 -7.83 13.50 19.46
CA GLY A 239 -7.03 14.73 19.41
C GLY A 239 -7.39 15.65 18.25
N ASP A 240 -6.66 16.76 18.13
CA ASP A 240 -6.64 17.53 16.89
C ASP A 240 -5.88 16.77 15.81
N GLY A 241 -6.27 16.97 14.56
CA GLY A 241 -5.60 16.39 13.40
C GLY A 241 -6.59 15.99 12.29
N PRO A 242 -6.08 15.84 11.05
CA PRO A 242 -6.90 15.43 9.92
C PRO A 242 -7.31 13.97 10.03
N LEU A 243 -8.45 13.61 9.45
CA LEU A 243 -8.79 12.21 9.18
C LEU A 243 -8.27 11.85 7.80
N LEU A 244 -7.60 10.71 7.66
CA LEU A 244 -7.16 10.20 6.37
C LEU A 244 -7.97 8.95 6.00
N ILE A 245 -8.60 8.97 4.83
CA ILE A 245 -9.32 7.84 4.25
C ILE A 245 -8.59 7.41 2.98
N LEU A 246 -8.11 6.18 2.95
CA LEU A 246 -7.52 5.56 1.77
C LEU A 246 -8.52 4.58 1.16
N ILE A 247 -9.03 4.91 -0.03
CA ILE A 247 -10.00 4.10 -0.78
C ILE A 247 -9.26 3.24 -1.80
N PRO A 248 -9.35 1.90 -1.74
CA PRO A 248 -8.67 1.03 -2.67
C PRO A 248 -9.25 1.20 -4.08
N SER A 249 -8.39 1.12 -5.09
CA SER A 249 -8.81 1.23 -6.49
C SER A 249 -9.80 0.13 -6.94
N SER A 250 -9.85 -0.98 -6.19
CA SER A 250 -10.78 -2.10 -6.39
C SER A 250 -12.19 -1.86 -5.84
N ALA A 251 -12.40 -0.84 -5.00
CA ALA A 251 -13.72 -0.48 -4.52
C ALA A 251 -14.64 -0.07 -5.68
N ARG A 252 -15.89 -0.51 -5.62
CA ARG A 252 -16.95 -0.06 -6.54
C ARG A 252 -17.64 1.18 -5.98
N GLU A 253 -17.85 1.20 -4.67
CA GLU A 253 -18.59 2.26 -4.00
C GLU A 253 -18.11 2.46 -2.55
N VAL A 254 -17.97 3.71 -2.13
CA VAL A 254 -17.67 4.09 -0.74
C VAL A 254 -18.64 5.18 -0.31
N HIS A 255 -19.36 4.95 0.78
CA HIS A 255 -20.20 5.95 1.39
C HIS A 255 -19.52 6.51 2.63
N LEU A 256 -19.43 7.83 2.72
CA LEU A 256 -19.00 8.53 3.92
C LEU A 256 -20.19 9.30 4.49
N ALA A 257 -20.50 9.03 5.74
CA ALA A 257 -21.55 9.68 6.49
C ALA A 257 -21.00 10.28 7.79
N VAL A 258 -21.59 11.39 8.21
CA VAL A 258 -21.45 11.93 9.56
C VAL A 258 -22.71 11.58 10.32
N GLU A 259 -22.57 10.84 11.41
CA GLU A 259 -23.67 10.22 12.15
C GLU A 259 -24.53 9.30 11.27
N ARG A 260 -25.60 9.85 10.68
CA ARG A 260 -26.51 9.14 9.77
C ARG A 260 -26.79 9.94 8.50
N ARG A 261 -26.10 11.07 8.32
CA ARG A 261 -26.25 11.95 7.17
C ARG A 261 -25.12 11.64 6.18
N PRO A 262 -25.42 11.13 4.97
CA PRO A 262 -24.41 11.00 3.94
C PRO A 262 -23.81 12.37 3.66
N ILE A 263 -22.51 12.43 3.41
CA ILE A 263 -21.83 13.67 2.99
C ILE A 263 -21.07 13.48 1.67
N MET A 264 -20.67 12.25 1.37
CA MET A 264 -19.95 11.91 0.16
C MET A 264 -20.25 10.46 -0.24
N THR A 265 -20.41 10.23 -1.53
CA THR A 265 -20.34 8.91 -2.15
C THR A 265 -19.24 8.93 -3.21
N TRP A 266 -18.33 7.96 -3.16
CA TRP A 266 -17.37 7.71 -4.23
C TRP A 266 -17.83 6.47 -4.99
N SER A 267 -17.92 6.54 -6.31
CA SER A 267 -18.32 5.42 -7.15
C SER A 267 -17.58 5.45 -8.48
N GLY A 268 -16.88 4.36 -8.81
CA GLY A 268 -16.20 4.23 -10.11
C GLY A 268 -15.25 5.39 -10.44
N GLY A 269 -14.47 5.85 -9.45
CA GLY A 269 -13.50 6.94 -9.63
C GLY A 269 -14.08 8.36 -9.59
N THR A 270 -15.38 8.52 -9.35
CA THR A 270 -16.02 9.83 -9.25
C THR A 270 -16.52 10.09 -7.84
N PHE A 271 -16.23 11.27 -7.30
CA PHE A 271 -16.80 11.74 -6.05
C PHE A 271 -18.11 12.49 -6.30
N ARG A 272 -19.13 12.18 -5.51
CA ARG A 272 -20.39 12.93 -5.39
C ARG A 272 -20.52 13.41 -3.96
N LEU A 273 -20.59 14.71 -3.79
CA LEU A 273 -20.73 15.37 -2.49
C LEU A 273 -22.19 15.80 -2.33
N GLU A 274 -22.68 15.76 -1.10
CA GLU A 274 -23.98 16.37 -0.79
C GLU A 274 -23.92 17.90 -0.92
N GLU A 275 -25.08 18.52 -1.15
CA GLU A 275 -25.17 19.97 -1.31
C GLU A 275 -24.66 20.70 -0.05
N GLY A 276 -23.84 21.74 -0.25
CA GLY A 276 -23.29 22.55 0.82
C GLY A 276 -22.06 21.96 1.52
N ILE A 277 -21.56 20.80 1.09
CA ILE A 277 -20.31 20.24 1.64
C ILE A 277 -19.09 20.88 0.96
N PRO A 278 -18.28 21.69 1.66
CA PRO A 278 -17.07 22.27 1.10
C PRO A 278 -16.01 21.18 0.84
N ALA A 279 -15.49 21.15 -0.39
CA ALA A 279 -14.40 20.27 -0.77
C ALA A 279 -13.39 20.99 -1.66
N GLU A 280 -12.12 20.64 -1.51
CA GLU A 280 -11.04 21.08 -2.38
C GLU A 280 -10.15 19.90 -2.79
N THR A 281 -9.56 19.99 -3.98
CA THR A 281 -8.56 19.02 -4.42
C THR A 281 -7.18 19.53 -4.06
N ARG A 282 -6.42 18.75 -3.28
CA ARG A 282 -5.05 19.05 -2.85
C ARG A 282 -4.12 17.95 -3.36
N GLY A 283 -3.54 18.16 -4.55
CA GLY A 283 -2.71 17.15 -5.22
C GLY A 283 -3.55 15.94 -5.66
N GLU A 284 -3.21 14.76 -5.13
CA GLU A 284 -3.94 13.50 -5.40
C GLU A 284 -5.06 13.22 -4.38
N ALA A 285 -5.22 14.09 -3.38
CA ALA A 285 -6.23 13.96 -2.34
C ALA A 285 -7.40 14.92 -2.57
N MET A 286 -8.60 14.47 -2.19
CA MET A 286 -9.76 15.33 -1.99
C MET A 286 -9.89 15.62 -0.51
N VAL A 287 -9.90 16.89 -0.12
CA VAL A 287 -10.08 17.33 1.26
C VAL A 287 -11.49 17.86 1.42
N ILE A 288 -12.25 17.26 2.34
CA ILE A 288 -13.60 17.69 2.73
C ILE A 288 -13.51 18.35 4.10
N ARG A 289 -14.19 19.48 4.30
CA ARG A 289 -14.43 20.02 5.65
C ARG A 289 -15.80 19.58 6.15
N LEU A 290 -15.81 18.94 7.32
CA LEU A 290 -17.05 18.46 7.91
C LEU A 290 -17.97 19.62 8.29
N PRO A 291 -19.26 19.55 7.94
CA PRO A 291 -20.20 20.62 8.27
C PRO A 291 -20.37 20.71 9.79
N THR A 292 -20.57 21.92 10.30
CA THR A 292 -21.02 22.12 11.67
C THR A 292 -22.38 21.44 11.82
N PRO A 293 -22.57 20.54 12.81
CA PRO A 293 -23.86 19.89 13.00
C PRO A 293 -24.92 20.95 13.27
N ASP A 294 -26.07 20.82 12.58
CA ASP A 294 -27.21 21.66 12.84
C ASP A 294 -27.59 21.54 14.33
N PRO A 295 -27.84 22.66 15.04
CA PRO A 295 -28.29 22.59 16.41
C PRO A 295 -29.58 21.77 16.48
N PRO A 296 -29.78 20.95 17.53
CA PRO A 296 -31.02 20.19 17.67
C PRO A 296 -32.21 21.14 17.61
N ALA A 297 -33.19 20.83 16.76
CA ALA A 297 -34.44 21.58 16.71
C ALA A 297 -35.10 21.51 18.09
N LEU A 298 -35.25 22.67 18.74
CA LEU A 298 -35.87 22.83 20.06
C LEU A 298 -37.39 22.63 20.00
#